data_AF-A0AAU4TF86-F1
#
_entry.id   AF-A0AAU4TF86-F1
#
_cell.length_a   1.000
_cell.length_b   1.000
_cell.length_c   1.000
_cell.angle_alpha   90.00
_cell.angle_beta   90.00
_cell.angle_gamma   90.00
#
_symmetry.space_group_name_H-M   'P 1'
#
loop_
_entity.id
_entity.type
_entity.pdbx_description
1 polymer ?
#
loop_
_entity_poly.entity_id
_entity_poly.type
_entity_poly.pdbx_seq_one_letter_code
_entity_poly.pdbx_strand_id
1 'polypeptide(L)'
;MAALTLNERLAEAKHEAEGLREQLAHAETDLAAALEDQDFAAAERHKTTAEELRQPVLIAEAHVRALAEGVQELEAHRAAEQRAAQERVQREQAQTQFEEATAREAAAMEEMDEYLAQLRAAYGALRQIVGDATAAQQRAGQARLDAHYAGIAAGIWPQDAATPAMPNRASAYLDYSPVLLQIMRTPDLPS
;
A
#
# COMPACT_ATOMS: atom_id res chain seq x y z
N MET A 1 -21.74 -25.77 -37.99
CA MET A 1 -22.32 -24.42 -38.09
C MET A 1 -22.01 -23.70 -36.79
N ALA A 2 -21.17 -22.66 -36.81
CA ALA A 2 -20.93 -21.85 -35.62
C ALA A 2 -22.20 -21.04 -35.33
N ALA A 3 -22.68 -21.07 -34.09
CA ALA A 3 -23.82 -20.26 -33.68
C ALA A 3 -23.41 -18.78 -33.72
N LEU A 4 -24.23 -17.95 -34.40
CA LEU A 4 -24.04 -16.50 -34.44
C LEU A 4 -24.03 -15.93 -33.02
N THR A 5 -23.09 -15.02 -32.76
CA THR A 5 -23.03 -14.28 -31.51
C THR A 5 -24.26 -13.37 -31.37
N LEU A 6 -24.62 -13.01 -30.14
CA LEU A 6 -25.78 -12.13 -29.86
C LEU A 6 -25.71 -10.80 -30.62
N ASN A 7 -24.50 -10.27 -30.83
CA ASN A 7 -24.25 -9.05 -31.62
C ASN A 7 -24.47 -9.26 -33.12
N GLU A 8 -24.05 -10.39 -33.67
CA GLU A 8 -24.31 -10.72 -35.08
C GLU A 8 -25.80 -10.95 -35.32
N ARG A 9 -26.50 -11.61 -34.39
CA ARG A 9 -27.97 -11.78 -34.45
C ARG A 9 -28.72 -10.46 -34.34
N LEU A 10 -28.23 -9.52 -33.53
CA LEU A 10 -28.78 -8.17 -33.45
C LEU A 10 -28.57 -7.39 -34.75
N ALA A 11 -27.41 -7.54 -35.39
CA ALA A 11 -27.12 -6.89 -36.67
C ALA A 11 -28.02 -7.42 -37.80
N GLU A 12 -28.21 -8.74 -37.86
CA GLU A 12 -29.13 -9.39 -38.80
C GLU A 12 -30.59 -8.94 -38.57
N ALA A 13 -31.04 -8.96 -37.32
CA ALA A 13 -32.41 -8.54 -36.97
C ALA A 13 -32.67 -7.06 -37.30
N LYS A 14 -31.67 -6.19 -37.13
CA LYS A 14 -31.76 -4.78 -37.51
C LYS A 14 -31.90 -4.62 -39.02
N HIS A 15 -31.07 -5.33 -39.78
CA HIS A 15 -31.12 -5.29 -41.23
C HIS A 15 -32.46 -5.80 -41.78
N GLU A 16 -32.99 -6.88 -41.20
CA GLU A 16 -34.31 -7.42 -41.55
C GLU A 16 -35.44 -6.43 -41.21
N ALA A 17 -35.42 -5.83 -40.03
CA ALA A 17 -36.40 -4.83 -39.62
C ALA A 17 -36.34 -3.57 -40.50
N GLU A 18 -35.14 -3.09 -40.85
CA GLU A 18 -34.94 -1.97 -41.78
C GLU A 18 -35.53 -2.28 -43.16
N GLY A 19 -35.23 -3.46 -43.72
CA GLY A 19 -35.77 -3.88 -45.02
C GLY A 19 -37.30 -3.95 -45.04
N LEU A 20 -37.92 -4.49 -43.99
CA LEU A 20 -39.39 -4.52 -43.86
C LEU A 20 -39.98 -3.12 -43.70
N ARG A 21 -39.30 -2.24 -42.96
CA ARG A 21 -39.73 -0.85 -42.74
C ARG A 21 -39.66 -0.03 -44.03
N GLU A 22 -38.62 -0.21 -44.83
CA GLU A 22 -38.48 0.42 -46.15
C GLU A 22 -39.60 -0.04 -47.09
N GLN A 23 -39.92 -1.34 -47.12
CA GLN A 23 -41.02 -1.88 -47.91
C GLN A 23 -42.38 -1.31 -47.50
N LEU A 24 -42.65 -1.21 -46.19
CA LEU A 24 -43.86 -0.59 -45.67
C LEU A 24 -43.94 0.90 -46.06
N ALA A 25 -42.85 1.64 -45.90
CA ALA A 25 -42.78 3.06 -46.25
C ALA A 25 -43.02 3.29 -47.75
N HIS A 26 -42.50 2.40 -48.61
CA HIS A 26 -42.77 2.46 -50.04
C HIS A 26 -44.25 2.21 -50.36
N ALA A 27 -44.85 1.17 -49.77
CA ALA A 27 -46.28 0.87 -49.94
C ALA A 27 -47.19 2.00 -49.43
N GLU A 28 -46.85 2.65 -48.31
CA GLU A 28 -47.59 3.79 -47.79
C GLU A 28 -47.43 5.06 -48.65
N THR A 29 -46.26 5.25 -49.28
CA THR A 29 -46.01 6.35 -50.22
C THR A 29 -46.79 6.14 -51.52
N ASP A 30 -46.76 4.92 -52.09
CA ASP A 30 -47.49 4.58 -53.30
C ASP A 30 -49.01 4.66 -53.09
N LEU A 31 -49.49 4.27 -51.90
CA LEU A 31 -50.88 4.48 -51.50
C LEU A 31 -51.26 5.96 -51.52
N ALA A 32 -50.42 6.83 -50.95
CA ALA A 32 -50.67 8.27 -50.90
C ALA A 32 -50.72 8.87 -52.33
N ALA A 33 -49.80 8.48 -53.21
CA ALA A 33 -49.77 8.91 -54.61
C ALA A 33 -51.03 8.44 -55.37
N ALA A 34 -51.42 7.17 -55.22
CA ALA A 34 -52.61 6.63 -55.88
C ALA A 34 -53.91 7.32 -55.42
N LEU A 35 -53.98 7.75 -54.15
CA LEU A 35 -55.10 8.54 -53.63
C LEU A 35 -55.12 9.96 -54.21
N GLU A 36 -53.95 10.58 -54.42
CA GLU A 36 -53.83 11.91 -55.04
C GLU A 36 -54.25 11.88 -56.51
N ASP A 37 -53.86 10.83 -57.25
CA ASP A 37 -54.22 10.59 -58.65
C ASP A 37 -55.66 10.07 -58.85
N GLN A 38 -56.39 9.82 -57.76
CA GLN A 38 -57.74 9.23 -57.77
C GLN A 38 -57.80 7.83 -58.42
N ASP A 39 -56.68 7.11 -58.50
CA ASP A 39 -56.64 5.70 -58.88
C ASP A 39 -56.97 4.81 -57.68
N PHE A 40 -58.26 4.68 -57.41
CA PHE A 40 -58.74 3.88 -56.28
C PHE A 40 -58.38 2.39 -56.39
N ALA A 41 -58.20 1.86 -57.60
CA ALA A 41 -57.82 0.46 -57.80
C ALA A 41 -56.34 0.21 -57.48
N ALA A 42 -55.46 1.17 -57.74
CA ALA A 42 -54.08 1.14 -57.26
C ALA A 42 -54.03 1.37 -55.73
N ALA A 43 -54.79 2.34 -55.21
CA ALA A 43 -54.83 2.63 -53.78
C ALA A 43 -55.27 1.41 -52.95
N GLU A 44 -56.30 0.66 -53.37
CA GLU A 44 -56.75 -0.52 -52.64
C GLU A 44 -55.67 -1.63 -52.61
N ARG A 45 -54.92 -1.81 -53.70
CA ARG A 45 -53.79 -2.75 -53.74
C ARG A 45 -52.66 -2.36 -52.78
N HIS A 46 -52.22 -1.09 -52.83
CA HIS A 46 -51.15 -0.60 -51.94
C HIS A 46 -51.57 -0.61 -50.47
N LYS A 47 -52.86 -0.35 -50.17
CA LYS A 47 -53.41 -0.48 -48.83
C LYS A 47 -53.32 -1.91 -48.30
N THR A 48 -53.74 -2.90 -49.08
CA THR A 48 -53.63 -4.31 -48.68
C THR A 48 -52.17 -4.70 -48.42
N THR A 49 -51.24 -4.29 -49.30
CA THR A 49 -49.81 -4.54 -49.11
C THR A 49 -49.26 -3.87 -47.84
N ALA A 50 -49.64 -2.63 -47.56
CA ALA A 50 -49.24 -1.95 -46.33
C ALA A 50 -49.82 -2.63 -45.08
N GLU A 51 -51.09 -3.07 -45.11
CA GLU A 51 -51.72 -3.81 -44.01
C GLU A 51 -51.03 -5.15 -43.74
N GLU A 52 -50.63 -5.88 -44.78
CA GLU A 52 -49.89 -7.15 -44.67
C GLU A 52 -48.47 -6.95 -44.10
N LEU A 53 -47.80 -5.83 -44.40
CA LEU A 53 -46.44 -5.52 -43.94
C LEU A 53 -46.37 -4.95 -42.51
N ARG A 54 -47.46 -4.34 -42.00
CA ARG A 54 -47.48 -3.72 -40.66
C ARG A 54 -47.16 -4.69 -39.52
N GLN A 55 -47.78 -5.87 -39.52
CA GLN A 55 -47.56 -6.85 -38.46
C GLN A 55 -46.12 -7.43 -38.48
N PRO A 56 -45.56 -7.85 -39.63
CA PRO A 56 -44.16 -8.24 -39.74
C PRO A 56 -43.17 -7.18 -39.23
N VAL A 57 -43.37 -5.90 -39.58
CA VAL A 57 -42.51 -4.79 -39.09
C VAL A 57 -42.55 -4.70 -37.57
N LEU A 58 -43.75 -4.74 -36.95
CA LEU A 58 -43.89 -4.68 -35.50
C LEU A 58 -43.17 -5.84 -34.79
N ILE A 59 -43.26 -7.06 -35.35
CA ILE A 59 -42.59 -8.24 -34.78
C ILE A 59 -41.06 -8.10 -34.92
N ALA A 60 -40.58 -7.68 -36.08
CA ALA A 60 -39.15 -7.50 -36.33
C ALA A 60 -38.55 -6.42 -35.41
N GLU A 61 -39.23 -5.28 -35.24
CA GLU A 61 -38.79 -4.22 -34.32
C GLU A 61 -38.80 -4.66 -32.85
N ALA A 62 -39.82 -5.43 -32.43
CA ALA A 62 -39.85 -6.02 -31.09
C ALA A 62 -38.69 -7.01 -30.88
N HIS A 63 -38.34 -7.80 -31.89
CA HIS A 63 -37.21 -8.72 -31.83
C HIS A 63 -35.87 -7.98 -31.71
N VAL A 64 -35.67 -6.91 -32.49
CA VAL A 64 -34.50 -6.03 -32.39
C VAL A 64 -34.39 -5.44 -30.98
N ARG A 65 -35.49 -4.96 -30.42
CA ARG A 65 -35.49 -4.38 -29.06
C ARG A 65 -35.07 -5.42 -28.01
N ALA A 66 -35.66 -6.61 -28.05
CA ALA A 66 -35.33 -7.68 -27.10
C ALA A 66 -33.85 -8.12 -27.21
N LEU A 67 -33.33 -8.24 -28.44
CA LEU A 67 -31.92 -8.56 -28.65
C LEU A 67 -30.99 -7.44 -28.19
N ALA A 68 -31.36 -6.17 -28.42
CA ALA A 68 -30.58 -5.02 -27.97
C ALA A 68 -30.48 -4.96 -26.43
N GLU A 69 -31.60 -5.19 -25.73
CA GLU A 69 -31.64 -5.26 -24.27
C GLU A 69 -30.77 -6.42 -23.76
N GLY A 70 -30.88 -7.60 -24.36
CA GLY A 70 -30.06 -8.76 -23.97
C GLY A 70 -28.55 -8.57 -24.20
N VAL A 71 -28.16 -7.87 -25.28
CA VAL A 71 -26.75 -7.48 -25.51
C VAL A 71 -26.27 -6.53 -24.41
N GLN A 72 -27.06 -5.50 -24.09
CA GLN A 72 -26.70 -4.53 -23.06
C GLN A 72 -26.56 -5.18 -21.68
N GLU A 73 -27.48 -6.06 -21.30
CA GLU A 73 -27.40 -6.79 -20.02
C GLU A 73 -26.17 -7.70 -19.96
N LEU A 74 -25.85 -8.40 -21.06
CA LEU A 74 -24.68 -9.27 -21.11
C LEU A 74 -23.37 -8.47 -21.00
N GLU A 75 -23.29 -7.31 -21.66
CA GLU A 75 -22.14 -6.41 -21.55
C GLU A 75 -22.02 -5.84 -20.14
N ALA A 76 -23.13 -5.42 -19.53
CA ALA A 76 -23.15 -4.94 -18.15
C ALA A 76 -22.71 -6.04 -17.16
N HIS A 77 -23.17 -7.27 -17.35
CA HIS A 77 -22.77 -8.41 -16.53
C HIS A 77 -21.27 -8.71 -16.67
N ARG A 78 -20.74 -8.74 -17.90
CA ARG A 78 -19.31 -8.93 -18.16
C ARG A 78 -18.47 -7.82 -17.52
N ALA A 79 -18.92 -6.57 -17.60
CA ALA A 79 -18.24 -5.45 -16.95
C ALA A 79 -18.30 -5.54 -15.42
N ALA A 80 -19.39 -6.07 -14.85
CA ALA A 80 -19.49 -6.31 -13.41
C ALA A 80 -18.55 -7.45 -12.96
N GLU A 81 -18.50 -8.56 -13.70
CA GLU A 81 -17.57 -9.68 -13.43
C GLU A 81 -16.11 -9.25 -13.51
N GLN A 82 -15.75 -8.46 -14.52
CA GLN A 82 -14.40 -7.93 -14.67
C GLN A 82 -14.02 -7.02 -13.50
N ARG A 83 -14.92 -6.12 -13.07
CA ARG A 83 -14.70 -5.28 -11.88
C ARG A 83 -14.55 -6.11 -10.62
N ALA A 84 -15.42 -7.10 -10.40
CA ALA A 84 -15.33 -7.99 -9.25
C ALA A 84 -14.03 -8.81 -9.24
N ALA A 85 -13.56 -9.27 -10.41
CA ALA A 85 -12.28 -9.96 -10.53
C ALA A 85 -11.09 -9.03 -10.23
N GLN A 86 -11.11 -7.80 -10.77
CA GLN A 86 -10.08 -6.78 -10.49
C GLN A 86 -10.05 -6.41 -9.00
N GLU A 87 -11.20 -6.21 -8.36
CA GLU A 87 -11.29 -5.92 -6.94
C GLU A 87 -10.73 -7.06 -6.08
N ARG A 88 -10.97 -8.32 -6.45
CA ARG A 88 -10.38 -9.47 -5.75
C ARG A 88 -8.86 -9.47 -5.84
N VAL A 89 -8.32 -9.29 -7.05
CA VAL A 89 -6.86 -9.21 -7.26
C VAL A 89 -6.25 -8.05 -6.48
N GLN A 90 -6.89 -6.88 -6.49
CA GLN A 90 -6.42 -5.72 -5.71
C GLN A 90 -6.44 -5.97 -4.21
N ARG A 91 -7.49 -6.62 -3.69
CA ARG A 91 -7.58 -6.96 -2.25
C ARG A 91 -6.52 -7.99 -1.85
N GLU A 92 -6.30 -9.01 -2.66
CA GLU A 92 -5.26 -10.02 -2.42
C GLU A 92 -3.87 -9.36 -2.40
N GLN A 93 -3.57 -8.50 -3.38
CA GLN A 93 -2.29 -7.77 -3.42
C GLN A 93 -2.12 -6.84 -2.22
N ALA A 94 -3.16 -6.08 -1.85
CA ALA A 94 -3.11 -5.19 -0.69
C ALA A 94 -2.92 -5.98 0.62
N GLN A 95 -3.56 -7.15 0.74
CA GLN A 95 -3.38 -8.02 1.89
C GLN A 95 -1.95 -8.54 2.00
N THR A 96 -1.36 -9.03 0.90
CA THR A 96 0.04 -9.48 0.90
C THR A 96 0.99 -8.33 1.27
N GLN A 97 0.79 -7.14 0.71
CA GLN A 97 1.62 -5.97 1.04
C GLN A 97 1.49 -5.56 2.51
N PHE A 98 0.30 -5.64 3.08
CA PHE A 98 0.06 -5.36 4.49
C PHE A 98 0.75 -6.39 5.41
N GLU A 99 0.63 -7.68 5.09
CA GLU A 99 1.29 -8.75 5.82
C GLU A 99 2.82 -8.61 5.77
N GLU A 100 3.39 -8.32 4.59
CA GLU A 100 4.81 -8.06 4.43
C GLU A 100 5.27 -6.83 5.21
N ALA A 101 4.52 -5.73 5.17
CA ALA A 101 4.88 -4.51 5.91
C ALA A 101 4.86 -4.76 7.42
N THR A 102 3.86 -5.47 7.92
CA THR A 102 3.73 -5.84 9.34
C THR A 102 4.89 -6.75 9.79
N ALA A 103 5.26 -7.72 8.95
CA ALA A 103 6.40 -8.60 9.24
C ALA A 103 7.73 -7.85 9.27
N ARG A 104 7.93 -6.89 8.34
CA ARG A 104 9.13 -6.04 8.32
C ARG A 104 9.19 -5.10 9.52
N GLU A 105 8.06 -4.55 9.94
CA GLU A 105 7.98 -3.72 11.16
C GLU A 105 8.35 -4.54 12.40
N ALA A 106 7.76 -5.73 12.57
CA ALA A 106 8.09 -6.62 13.68
C ALA A 106 9.58 -6.97 13.73
N ALA A 107 10.17 -7.34 12.59
CA ALA A 107 11.60 -7.63 12.50
C ALA A 107 12.48 -6.41 12.85
N ALA A 108 12.10 -5.21 12.39
CA ALA A 108 12.83 -3.98 12.72
C ALA A 108 12.72 -3.62 14.22
N MET A 109 11.57 -3.90 14.85
CA MET A 109 11.40 -3.72 16.30
C MET A 109 12.27 -4.69 17.09
N GLU A 110 12.33 -5.97 16.68
CA GLU A 110 13.22 -6.96 17.28
C GLU A 110 14.70 -6.53 17.15
N GLU A 111 15.12 -6.09 15.97
CA GLU A 111 16.49 -5.60 15.74
C GLU A 111 16.80 -4.36 16.60
N MET A 112 15.83 -3.44 16.73
CA MET A 112 15.96 -2.29 17.62
C MET A 112 16.14 -2.72 19.09
N ASP A 113 15.34 -3.66 19.57
CA ASP A 113 15.44 -4.19 20.94
C ASP A 113 16.79 -4.87 21.19
N GLU A 114 17.33 -5.58 20.20
CA GLU A 114 18.69 -6.13 20.25
C GLU A 114 19.75 -5.03 20.39
N TYR A 115 19.69 -3.98 19.57
CA TYR A 115 20.63 -2.86 19.69
C TYR A 115 20.50 -2.13 21.03
N LEU A 116 19.29 -1.95 21.55
CA LEU A 116 19.07 -1.36 22.87
C LEU A 116 19.62 -2.25 24.00
N ALA A 117 19.47 -3.57 23.89
CA ALA A 117 20.06 -4.52 24.83
C ALA A 117 21.60 -4.47 24.78
N GLN A 118 22.20 -4.43 23.60
CA GLN A 118 23.65 -4.27 23.43
C GLN A 118 24.15 -2.94 24.02
N LEU A 119 23.41 -1.85 23.80
CA LEU A 119 23.73 -0.55 24.37
C LEU A 119 23.69 -0.58 25.90
N ARG A 120 22.68 -1.21 26.50
CA ARG A 120 22.57 -1.37 27.96
C ARG A 120 23.74 -2.17 28.54
N ALA A 121 24.13 -3.26 27.87
CA ALA A 121 25.29 -4.05 28.27
C ALA A 121 26.59 -3.24 28.18
N ALA A 122 26.79 -2.51 27.08
CA ALA A 122 27.96 -1.65 26.88
C ALA A 122 28.03 -0.52 27.92
N TYR A 123 26.89 0.07 28.28
CA TYR A 123 26.78 1.09 29.33
C TYR A 123 27.24 0.54 30.68
N GLY A 124 26.76 -0.64 31.07
CA GLY A 124 27.18 -1.30 32.31
C GLY A 124 28.68 -1.61 32.32
N ALA A 125 29.22 -2.13 31.21
CA ALA A 125 30.64 -2.40 31.07
C ALA A 125 31.50 -1.13 31.17
N LEU A 126 31.09 -0.05 30.51
CA LEU A 126 31.79 1.23 30.55
C LEU A 126 31.81 1.83 31.96
N ARG A 127 30.68 1.77 32.68
CA ARG A 127 30.59 2.18 34.08
C ARG A 127 31.55 1.39 34.96
N GLN A 128 31.62 0.08 34.79
CA GLN A 128 32.54 -0.79 35.53
C GLN A 128 34.00 -0.40 35.27
N ILE A 129 34.39 -0.24 33.99
CA ILE A 129 35.75 0.15 33.59
C ILE A 129 36.14 1.50 34.21
N VAL A 130 35.23 2.49 34.19
CA VAL A 130 35.44 3.79 34.81
C VAL A 130 35.61 3.66 36.33
N GLY A 131 34.75 2.88 36.99
CA GLY A 131 34.86 2.58 38.42
C GLY A 131 36.23 1.97 38.78
N ASP A 132 36.66 0.96 38.04
CA ASP A 132 37.94 0.29 38.26
C ASP A 132 39.14 1.23 38.02
N ALA A 133 39.07 2.11 37.04
CA ALA A 133 40.09 3.13 36.79
C ALA A 133 40.19 4.14 37.94
N THR A 134 39.06 4.61 38.47
CA THR A 134 39.05 5.51 39.64
C THR A 134 39.56 4.82 40.90
N ALA A 135 39.22 3.56 41.12
CA ALA A 135 39.73 2.76 42.24
C ALA A 135 41.25 2.52 42.13
N ALA A 136 41.75 2.23 40.92
CA ALA A 136 43.19 2.10 40.67
C ALA A 136 43.94 3.42 40.93
N GLN A 137 43.36 4.55 40.52
CA GLN A 137 43.91 5.88 40.82
C GLN A 137 44.01 6.13 42.34
N GLN A 138 42.97 5.80 43.09
CA GLN A 138 42.98 5.93 44.56
C GLN A 138 44.06 5.05 45.20
N ARG A 139 44.17 3.78 44.80
CA ARG A 139 45.22 2.86 45.29
C ARG A 139 46.62 3.39 44.98
N ALA A 140 46.84 3.91 43.77
CA ALA A 140 48.12 4.50 43.39
C ALA A 140 48.45 5.76 44.21
N GLY A 141 47.43 6.58 44.52
CA GLY A 141 47.58 7.73 45.40
C GLY A 141 47.95 7.32 46.83
N GLN A 142 47.26 6.33 47.39
CA GLN A 142 47.56 5.81 48.73
C GLN A 142 48.98 5.24 48.81
N ALA A 143 49.38 4.41 47.85
CA ALA A 143 50.73 3.85 47.80
C ALA A 143 51.81 4.94 47.71
N ARG A 144 51.53 6.06 47.04
CA ARG A 144 52.44 7.22 46.98
C ARG A 144 52.55 7.92 48.34
N LEU A 145 51.45 8.07 49.08
CA LEU A 145 51.46 8.62 50.44
C LEU A 145 52.20 7.70 51.41
N ASP A 146 51.91 6.40 51.35
CA ASP A 146 52.57 5.40 52.21
C ASP A 146 54.07 5.38 51.96
N ALA A 147 54.50 5.40 50.69
CA ALA A 147 55.90 5.50 50.33
C ALA A 147 56.55 6.79 50.85
N HIS A 148 55.83 7.93 50.75
CA HIS A 148 56.30 9.21 51.27
C HIS A 148 56.56 9.17 52.79
N TYR A 149 55.58 8.70 53.57
CA TYR A 149 55.74 8.58 55.03
C TYR A 149 56.80 7.56 55.43
N ALA A 150 56.91 6.44 54.71
CA ALA A 150 57.98 5.47 54.94
C ALA A 150 59.37 6.07 54.68
N GLY A 151 59.53 6.89 53.64
CA GLY A 151 60.78 7.59 53.35
C GLY A 151 61.14 8.65 54.39
N ILE A 152 60.17 9.37 54.94
CA ILE A 152 60.38 10.28 56.08
C ILE A 152 60.85 9.48 57.32
N ALA A 153 60.16 8.39 57.66
CA ALA A 153 60.51 7.55 58.80
C ALA A 153 61.91 6.91 58.66
N ALA A 154 62.32 6.59 57.43
CA ALA A 154 63.64 6.07 57.10
C ALA A 154 64.74 7.15 56.99
N GLY A 155 64.40 8.44 57.16
CA GLY A 155 65.34 9.56 57.05
C GLY A 155 65.78 9.89 55.61
N ILE A 156 65.10 9.36 54.60
CA ILE A 156 65.35 9.65 53.17
C ILE A 156 64.89 11.07 52.83
N TRP A 157 63.78 11.51 53.43
CA TRP A 157 63.23 12.85 53.28
C TRP A 157 63.08 13.56 54.63
N PRO A 158 63.19 14.90 54.67
CA PRO A 158 62.99 15.66 55.89
C PRO A 158 61.52 15.66 56.34
N GLN A 159 61.28 15.86 57.65
CA GLN A 159 59.96 15.77 58.27
C GLN A 159 58.97 16.84 57.78
N ASP A 160 59.48 17.96 57.25
CA ASP A 160 58.72 19.07 56.68
C ASP A 160 58.58 18.98 55.16
N ALA A 161 58.93 17.85 54.55
CA ALA A 161 58.74 17.64 53.13
C ALA A 161 57.26 17.76 52.74
N ALA A 162 56.99 18.48 51.65
CA ALA A 162 55.64 18.66 51.15
C ALA A 162 55.02 17.32 50.71
N THR A 163 53.73 17.14 51.01
CA THR A 163 52.97 15.95 50.61
C THR A 163 52.91 15.86 49.08
N PRO A 164 53.13 14.67 48.50
CA PRO A 164 53.11 14.52 47.05
C PRO A 164 51.70 14.70 46.47
N ALA A 165 51.63 15.27 45.27
CA ALA A 165 50.37 15.39 44.54
C ALA A 165 49.79 14.00 44.21
N MET A 166 48.47 13.87 44.33
CA MET A 166 47.74 12.64 44.01
C MET A 166 47.60 12.46 42.50
N PRO A 167 47.75 11.23 41.97
CA PRO A 167 47.38 10.94 40.58
C PRO A 167 45.91 11.27 40.33
N ASN A 168 45.61 11.95 39.22
CA ASN A 168 44.26 12.40 38.88
C ASN A 168 43.83 12.06 37.44
N ARG A 169 44.57 11.18 36.75
CA ARG A 169 44.36 10.90 35.32
C ARG A 169 42.93 10.42 35.01
N ALA A 170 42.42 9.45 35.77
CA ALA A 170 41.06 8.94 35.57
C ALA A 170 40.01 10.02 35.89
N SER A 171 40.16 10.72 37.00
CA SER A 171 39.24 11.81 37.38
C SER A 171 39.21 12.93 36.34
N ALA A 172 40.38 13.36 35.85
CA ALA A 172 40.47 14.39 34.83
C ALA A 172 39.74 13.97 33.54
N TYR A 173 39.91 12.72 33.07
CA TYR A 173 39.19 12.24 31.89
C TYR A 173 37.67 12.20 32.08
N LEU A 174 37.18 11.92 33.29
CA LEU A 174 35.75 11.97 33.59
C LEU A 174 35.21 13.40 33.60
N ASP A 175 35.96 14.34 34.18
CA ASP A 175 35.57 15.74 34.22
C ASP A 175 35.47 16.36 32.82
N TYR A 176 36.32 15.91 31.88
CA TYR A 176 36.29 16.35 30.47
C TYR A 176 35.24 15.65 29.60
N SER A 177 34.61 14.57 30.07
CA SER A 177 33.62 13.82 29.28
C SER A 177 32.23 13.91 29.90
N PRO A 178 31.33 14.75 29.36
CA PRO A 178 29.95 14.85 29.82
C PRO A 178 29.21 13.51 29.78
N VAL A 179 29.54 12.65 28.80
CA VAL A 179 28.95 11.32 28.65
C VAL A 179 29.38 10.40 29.79
N LEU A 180 30.67 10.29 30.08
CA LEU A 180 31.16 9.41 31.16
C LEU A 180 30.68 9.90 32.53
N LEU A 181 30.63 11.21 32.72
CA LEU A 181 30.13 11.83 33.93
C LEU A 181 28.64 11.56 34.13
N GLN A 182 27.84 11.57 33.06
CA GLN A 182 26.44 11.15 33.11
C GLN A 182 26.31 9.65 33.41
N ILE A 183 27.13 8.79 32.79
CA ILE A 183 27.15 7.34 33.03
C ILE A 183 27.39 7.02 34.52
N MET A 184 28.26 7.79 35.17
CA MET A 184 28.56 7.61 36.60
C MET A 184 27.45 8.14 37.52
N ARG A 185 26.68 9.15 37.08
CA ARG A 185 25.61 9.77 37.88
C ARG A 185 24.26 9.06 37.73
N THR A 186 24.02 8.41 36.60
CA THR A 186 22.76 7.71 36.32
C THR A 186 23.02 6.20 36.38
N PRO A 187 22.67 5.51 37.49
CA PRO A 187 23.02 4.10 37.65
C PRO A 187 22.35 3.19 36.61
N ASP A 188 21.19 3.59 36.11
CA ASP A 188 20.38 2.86 35.13
C ASP A 188 20.10 3.74 33.91
N LEU A 189 20.13 3.15 32.71
CA LEU A 189 19.60 3.80 31.51
C LEU A 189 18.08 3.98 31.69
N PRO A 190 17.51 5.15 31.38
CA PRO A 190 16.05 5.32 31.40
C PRO A 190 15.39 4.28 30.50
N SER A 191 14.34 3.65 31.04
CA SER A 191 13.53 2.63 30.38
C SER A 191 12.75 3.18 29.20
#